data_AF-A0A2N1D5I1-F1
#
_entry.id   AF-A0A2N1D5I1-F1
#
_cell.length_a   1.000
_cell.length_b   1.000
_cell.length_c   1.000
_cell.angle_alpha   90.00
_cell.angle_beta   90.00
_cell.angle_gamma   90.00
#
_symmetry.space_group_name_H-M   'P 1'
#
loop_
_entity.id
_entity.type
_entity.pdbx_description
1 polymer ?
#
loop_
_entity_poly.entity_id
_entity_poly.type
_entity_poly.pdbx_seq_one_letter_code
_entity_poly.pdbx_strand_id
1 'polypeptide(L)'
;MPLKLFDMEGCPYCRLVREALTELDLDAEIYPCPKQGERYRIYVIEKGGKAQFPFLIDPNTGAEIYESLIIIKYLFEIYGQRQLPLKWQLGPLQTVGSMLASTARPGLGITKKASIAPEQLLELYSFESSPYARLVRECLCEMEIPYMLRNCGRTELGEWVLPTLRDALKIVPNSELKNRKILQAKTGRMAIPYLVDPNENVEMFESTKIVDYLETTYGLDD
;
A
#
# COMPACT_ATOMS: atom_id res chain seq x y z
N MET A 1 -8.15 7.48 14.53
CA MET A 1 -8.79 6.91 13.32
C MET A 1 -7.71 6.73 12.26
N PRO A 2 -7.81 5.73 11.37
CA PRO A 2 -6.80 5.52 10.32
C PRO A 2 -6.82 6.67 9.30
N LEU A 3 -5.66 6.97 8.72
CA LEU A 3 -5.54 7.86 7.57
C LEU A 3 -6.27 7.25 6.37
N LYS A 4 -6.89 8.08 5.53
CA LYS A 4 -7.51 7.61 4.28
C LYS A 4 -6.73 8.13 3.10
N LEU A 5 -6.20 7.23 2.28
CA LEU A 5 -5.44 7.56 1.10
C LEU A 5 -6.19 7.10 -0.15
N PHE A 6 -6.55 8.07 -1.00
CA PHE A 6 -7.07 7.82 -2.33
C PHE A 6 -5.91 7.84 -3.32
N ASP A 7 -5.61 6.70 -3.93
CA ASP A 7 -4.41 6.53 -4.73
C ASP A 7 -4.61 5.66 -5.96
N MET A 8 -3.57 5.50 -6.76
CA MET A 8 -3.54 4.57 -7.89
C MET A 8 -2.18 3.88 -7.88
N GLU A 9 -2.15 2.55 -7.95
CA GLU A 9 -0.90 1.79 -7.78
C GLU A 9 0.14 2.19 -8.83
N GLY A 10 -0.29 2.32 -10.10
CA GLY A 10 0.57 2.76 -11.20
C GLY A 10 0.93 4.26 -11.24
N CYS A 11 0.54 5.06 -10.25
CA CYS A 11 0.87 6.49 -10.18
C CYS A 11 2.19 6.74 -9.41
N PRO A 12 3.21 7.39 -10.01
CA PRO A 12 4.48 7.64 -9.34
C PRO A 12 4.33 8.59 -8.12
N TYR A 13 3.41 9.55 -8.15
CA TYR A 13 3.16 10.44 -7.02
C TYR A 13 2.47 9.73 -5.85
N CYS A 14 1.59 8.78 -6.14
CA CYS A 14 0.95 7.94 -5.13
C CYS A 14 1.97 7.03 -4.45
N ARG A 15 2.86 6.43 -5.26
CA ARG A 15 3.99 5.64 -4.76
C ARG A 15 4.82 6.41 -3.74
N LEU A 16 5.18 7.67 -3.98
CA LEU A 16 5.96 8.47 -3.02
C LEU A 16 5.24 8.60 -1.66
N VAL A 17 3.91 8.76 -1.65
CA VAL A 17 3.14 8.81 -0.41
C VAL A 17 3.12 7.45 0.29
N ARG A 18 2.96 6.34 -0.44
CA ARG A 18 3.04 4.98 0.13
C ARG A 18 4.44 4.65 0.68
N GLU A 19 5.50 5.13 0.03
CA GLU A 19 6.88 5.05 0.53
C GLU A 19 7.02 5.83 1.86
N ALA A 20 6.43 7.02 1.98
CA ALA A 20 6.41 7.79 3.22
C ALA A 20 5.61 7.10 4.34
N LEU A 21 4.44 6.53 4.04
CA LEU A 21 3.66 5.71 4.99
C LEU A 21 4.48 4.51 5.47
N THR A 22 5.20 3.84 4.57
CA THR A 22 6.09 2.72 4.91
C THR A 22 7.22 3.18 5.83
N GLU A 23 7.87 4.31 5.54
CA GLU A 23 8.98 4.84 6.34
C GLU A 23 8.55 5.26 7.75
N LEU A 24 7.34 5.78 7.90
CA LEU A 24 6.78 6.21 9.18
C LEU A 24 6.04 5.07 9.92
N ASP A 25 6.02 3.85 9.37
CA ASP A 25 5.28 2.69 9.90
C ASP A 25 3.79 3.02 10.18
N LEU A 26 3.16 3.78 9.27
CA LEU A 26 1.77 4.24 9.42
C LEU A 26 0.79 3.34 8.68
N ASP A 27 -0.21 2.83 9.39
CA ASP A 27 -1.36 2.17 8.78
C ASP A 27 -2.32 3.20 8.15
N ALA A 28 -2.97 2.81 7.06
CA ALA A 28 -3.93 3.65 6.35
C ALA A 28 -5.01 2.81 5.65
N GLU A 29 -6.22 3.35 5.55
CA GLU A 29 -7.24 2.89 4.61
C GLU A 29 -6.86 3.35 3.21
N ILE A 30 -6.71 2.42 2.28
CA ILE A 30 -6.42 2.68 0.89
C ILE A 30 -7.72 2.56 0.08
N TYR A 31 -8.01 3.59 -0.69
CA TYR A 31 -9.17 3.69 -1.58
C TYR A 31 -8.70 3.82 -3.03
N PRO A 32 -8.64 2.70 -3.78
CA PRO A 32 -7.99 2.72 -5.07
C PRO A 32 -8.79 3.44 -6.16
N CYS A 33 -8.11 4.22 -6.98
CA CYS A 33 -8.69 5.14 -7.95
C CYS A 33 -8.09 4.93 -9.37
N PRO A 34 -8.15 3.70 -9.92
CA PRO A 34 -7.63 3.39 -11.25
C PRO A 34 -8.31 4.26 -12.32
N LYS A 35 -7.67 4.45 -13.48
CA LYS A 35 -8.32 5.05 -14.64
C LYS A 35 -9.61 4.29 -14.97
N GLN A 36 -10.64 5.03 -15.35
CA GLN A 36 -12.00 4.51 -15.56
C GLN A 36 -12.68 3.97 -14.28
N GLY A 37 -12.04 4.10 -13.12
CA GLY A 37 -12.66 3.86 -11.82
C GLY A 37 -13.83 4.79 -11.57
N GLU A 38 -14.86 4.27 -10.92
CA GLU A 38 -16.11 4.99 -10.69
C GLU A 38 -16.41 5.12 -9.19
N ARG A 39 -15.90 4.21 -8.34
CA ARG A 39 -16.28 4.20 -6.91
C ARG A 39 -15.69 5.39 -6.17
N TYR A 40 -14.36 5.48 -6.18
CA TYR A 40 -13.66 6.43 -5.32
C TYR A 40 -13.22 7.69 -6.04
N ARG A 41 -13.11 7.64 -7.38
CA ARG A 41 -12.80 8.83 -8.18
C ARG A 41 -13.91 9.88 -8.09
N ILE A 42 -15.17 9.44 -8.14
CA ILE A 42 -16.33 10.32 -8.01
C ILE A 42 -16.33 10.96 -6.62
N TYR A 43 -16.10 10.18 -5.56
CA TYR A 43 -15.98 10.70 -4.20
C TYR A 43 -14.91 11.81 -4.09
N VAL A 44 -13.73 11.62 -4.68
CA VAL A 44 -12.66 12.65 -4.66
C VAL A 44 -13.04 13.89 -5.47
N ILE A 45 -13.78 13.76 -6.56
CA ILE A 45 -14.31 14.91 -7.32
C ILE A 45 -15.32 15.68 -6.46
N GLU A 46 -16.28 15.00 -5.85
CA GLU A 46 -17.32 15.62 -5.02
C GLU A 46 -16.71 16.32 -3.80
N LYS A 47 -15.70 15.69 -3.19
CA LYS A 47 -15.10 16.15 -1.95
C LYS A 47 -14.04 17.24 -2.15
N GLY A 48 -13.12 17.02 -3.09
CA GLY A 48 -11.97 17.92 -3.30
C GLY A 48 -11.96 18.65 -4.65
N GLY A 49 -13.02 18.50 -5.46
CA GLY A 49 -13.28 19.31 -6.66
C GLY A 49 -12.59 18.84 -7.94
N LYS A 50 -11.65 17.87 -7.86
CA LYS A 50 -10.97 17.31 -9.04
C LYS A 50 -10.48 15.88 -8.79
N ALA A 51 -10.47 15.07 -9.84
CA ALA A 51 -9.91 13.71 -9.82
C ALA A 51 -8.37 13.73 -9.86
N GLN A 52 -7.75 14.24 -8.80
CA GLN A 52 -6.31 14.30 -8.62
C GLN A 52 -5.86 13.33 -7.53
N PHE A 53 -4.78 12.59 -7.80
CA PHE A 53 -4.24 11.57 -6.88
C PHE A 53 -2.73 11.73 -6.73
N PRO A 54 -2.16 11.51 -5.54
CA PRO A 54 -2.85 11.08 -4.32
C PRO A 54 -3.70 12.19 -3.67
N PHE A 55 -4.73 11.78 -2.94
CA PHE A 55 -5.53 12.64 -2.07
C PHE A 55 -5.61 11.99 -0.68
N LEU A 56 -5.20 12.72 0.36
CA LEU A 56 -5.18 12.25 1.74
C LEU A 56 -6.31 12.93 2.54
N ILE A 57 -7.06 12.14 3.29
CA ILE A 57 -7.93 12.63 4.36
C ILE A 57 -7.37 12.14 5.70
N ASP A 58 -7.08 13.08 6.60
CA ASP A 58 -6.75 12.79 7.98
C ASP A 58 -7.94 13.10 8.91
N PRO A 59 -8.69 12.09 9.37
CA PRO A 59 -9.80 12.31 10.29
C PRO A 59 -9.37 12.74 11.69
N ASN A 60 -8.10 12.59 12.07
CA ASN A 60 -7.59 13.01 13.39
C ASN A 60 -7.37 14.52 13.47
N THR A 61 -7.08 15.18 12.34
CA THR A 61 -6.90 16.65 12.28
C THR A 61 -7.94 17.36 11.42
N GLY A 62 -8.78 16.60 10.70
CA GLY A 62 -9.71 17.14 9.70
C GLY A 62 -9.03 17.65 8.42
N ALA A 63 -7.78 17.24 8.16
CA ALA A 63 -7.05 17.70 6.99
C ALA A 63 -7.48 16.94 5.73
N GLU A 64 -7.60 17.67 4.62
CA GLU A 64 -7.90 17.14 3.29
C GLU A 64 -6.86 17.71 2.32
N ILE A 65 -5.96 16.88 1.81
CA ILE A 65 -4.68 17.32 1.25
C ILE A 65 -4.46 16.69 -0.14
N TYR A 66 -4.21 17.55 -1.12
CA TYR A 66 -3.67 17.19 -2.44
C TYR A 66 -2.15 17.39 -2.48
N GLU A 67 -1.54 17.01 -3.61
CA GLU A 67 -0.10 17.14 -3.90
C GLU A 67 0.77 16.23 -3.03
N SER A 68 1.41 15.25 -3.68
CA SER A 68 2.24 14.23 -3.00
C SER A 68 3.28 14.82 -2.05
N LEU A 69 4.01 15.87 -2.43
CA LEU A 69 5.02 16.48 -1.56
C LEU A 69 4.42 17.17 -0.33
N ILE A 70 3.24 17.79 -0.47
CA ILE A 70 2.55 18.43 0.67
C ILE A 70 2.06 17.34 1.62
N ILE A 71 1.47 16.26 1.09
CA ILE A 71 1.05 15.09 1.88
C ILE A 71 2.25 14.50 2.64
N ILE A 72 3.37 14.24 1.96
CA ILE A 72 4.56 13.66 2.59
C ILE A 72 5.07 14.59 3.70
N LYS A 73 5.23 15.89 3.42
CA LYS A 73 5.64 16.87 4.44
C LYS A 73 4.72 16.83 5.66
N TYR A 74 3.40 16.84 5.43
CA TYR A 74 2.40 16.75 6.48
C TYR A 74 2.54 15.48 7.33
N LEU A 75 2.72 14.31 6.70
CA LEU A 75 2.91 13.05 7.43
C LEU A 75 4.16 13.08 8.33
N PHE A 76 5.27 13.62 7.83
CA PHE A 76 6.50 13.76 8.63
C PHE A 76 6.35 14.74 9.79
N GLU A 77 5.65 15.86 9.59
CA GLU A 77 5.44 16.86 10.64
C GLU A 77 4.47 16.37 11.72
N ILE A 78 3.30 15.83 11.33
CA ILE A 78 2.24 15.44 12.26
C ILE A 78 2.53 14.10 12.93
N TYR A 79 2.94 13.09 12.16
CA TYR A 79 3.11 11.73 12.66
C TYR A 79 4.58 11.37 12.90
N GLY A 80 5.48 11.86 12.06
CA GLY A 80 6.92 11.67 12.24
C GLY A 80 7.52 12.59 13.32
N GLN A 81 6.82 13.66 13.72
CA GLN A 81 7.29 14.71 14.65
C GLN A 81 8.68 15.24 14.31
N ARG A 82 9.00 15.30 13.01
CA ARG A 82 10.32 15.69 12.50
C ARG A 82 10.19 16.43 11.18
N GLN A 83 11.20 17.23 10.87
CA GLN A 83 11.26 17.88 9.57
C GLN A 83 11.42 16.85 8.44
N LEU A 84 10.93 17.20 7.26
CA LEU A 84 11.03 16.38 6.06
C LEU A 84 12.51 16.07 5.74
N PRO A 85 12.94 14.79 5.71
CA PRO A 85 14.32 14.42 5.41
C PRO A 85 14.79 14.92 4.05
N LEU A 86 16.08 15.23 3.92
CA LEU A 86 16.67 15.82 2.72
C LEU A 86 16.43 14.98 1.45
N LYS A 87 16.39 13.65 1.56
CA LYS A 87 16.09 12.74 0.43
C LYS A 87 14.75 13.04 -0.24
N TRP A 88 13.76 13.50 0.52
CA TRP A 88 12.44 13.90 0.01
C TRP A 88 12.45 15.32 -0.57
N GLN A 89 13.32 16.19 -0.06
CA GLN A 89 13.49 17.57 -0.52
C GLN A 89 14.20 17.64 -1.89
N LEU A 90 15.11 16.71 -2.17
CA LEU A 90 15.91 16.69 -3.39
C LEU A 90 15.13 16.27 -4.65
N GLY A 91 13.83 15.97 -4.55
CA GLY A 91 12.97 15.71 -5.71
C GLY A 91 13.43 14.51 -6.56
N PRO A 92 12.78 14.25 -7.70
CA PRO A 92 12.71 12.94 -8.36
C PRO A 92 13.97 12.52 -9.14
N LEU A 93 15.17 12.99 -8.79
CA LEU A 93 16.42 12.48 -9.40
C LEU A 93 16.60 10.97 -9.16
N GLN A 94 16.03 10.44 -8.07
CA GLN A 94 15.98 9.01 -7.77
C GLN A 94 14.82 8.29 -8.47
N THR A 95 13.79 9.03 -8.90
CA THR A 95 12.64 8.47 -9.64
C THR A 95 13.04 8.07 -11.05
N VAL A 96 13.98 8.77 -11.70
CA VAL A 96 14.48 8.35 -13.04
C VAL A 96 15.22 7.01 -12.97
N GLY A 97 16.07 6.80 -11.97
CA GLY A 97 16.78 5.53 -11.76
C GLY A 97 15.86 4.38 -11.35
N SER A 98 14.87 4.64 -10.50
CA SER A 98 13.89 3.62 -10.09
C SER A 98 12.80 3.35 -11.15
N MET A 99 12.50 4.30 -12.05
CA MET A 99 11.69 4.07 -13.25
C MET A 99 12.40 3.13 -14.23
N LEU A 100 13.74 3.20 -14.35
CA LEU A 100 14.53 2.27 -15.16
C LEU A 100 14.67 0.87 -14.52
N ALA A 101 14.73 0.80 -13.19
CA ALA A 101 14.81 -0.48 -12.46
C ALA A 101 13.43 -1.16 -12.25
N SER A 102 12.34 -0.43 -12.48
CA SER A 102 10.98 -0.99 -12.51
C SER A 102 10.85 -1.80 -13.78
N THR A 103 11.08 -3.11 -13.69
CA THR A 103 10.77 -4.13 -14.70
C THR A 103 9.59 -3.69 -15.56
N ALA A 104 9.79 -3.56 -16.88
CA ALA A 104 8.80 -3.08 -17.84
C ALA A 104 7.45 -3.80 -17.67
N ARG A 105 6.53 -3.20 -16.91
CA ARG A 105 5.13 -3.62 -16.73
C ARG A 105 4.19 -2.45 -17.05
N PRO A 106 4.22 -1.94 -18.29
CA PRO A 106 3.33 -0.85 -18.69
C PRO A 106 1.88 -1.34 -18.63
N GLY A 107 1.02 -0.61 -17.90
CA GLY A 107 -0.44 -0.82 -17.92
C GLY A 107 -1.04 -1.50 -16.68
N LEU A 108 -0.26 -2.25 -15.89
CA LEU A 108 -0.78 -2.96 -14.69
C LEU A 108 -1.00 -2.00 -13.52
N GLY A 109 -2.09 -2.20 -12.77
CA GLY A 109 -2.47 -1.36 -11.64
C GLY A 109 -2.98 0.03 -12.06
N ILE A 110 -3.38 0.20 -13.33
CA ILE A 110 -3.75 1.51 -13.89
C ILE A 110 -5.21 1.59 -14.32
N THR A 111 -5.80 0.52 -14.85
CA THR A 111 -7.15 0.57 -15.44
C THR A 111 -8.11 -0.30 -14.65
N LYS A 112 -9.35 0.16 -14.48
CA LYS A 112 -10.41 -0.57 -13.78
C LYS A 112 -10.67 -1.94 -14.43
N LYS A 113 -10.90 -2.95 -13.58
CA LYS A 113 -11.51 -4.25 -13.89
C LYS A 113 -12.89 -4.33 -13.22
N ALA A 114 -13.83 -5.03 -13.84
CA ALA A 114 -15.15 -5.24 -13.25
C ALA A 114 -15.03 -6.05 -11.94
N SER A 115 -15.74 -5.59 -10.90
CA SER A 115 -15.70 -6.24 -9.59
C SER A 115 -16.93 -5.90 -8.75
N ILE A 116 -17.10 -6.62 -7.64
CA ILE A 116 -18.02 -6.31 -6.55
C ILE A 116 -17.22 -5.64 -5.41
N ALA A 117 -17.82 -4.65 -4.75
CA ALA A 117 -17.21 -4.03 -3.58
C ALA A 117 -17.45 -4.91 -2.34
N PRO A 118 -16.43 -5.15 -1.50
CA PRO A 118 -16.63 -5.84 -0.24
C PRO A 118 -17.45 -4.99 0.74
N GLU A 119 -18.18 -5.63 1.66
CA GLU A 119 -18.95 -4.93 2.70
C GLU A 119 -18.03 -4.33 3.78
N GLN A 120 -16.96 -5.05 4.11
CA GLN A 120 -15.94 -4.66 5.07
C GLN A 120 -14.58 -4.53 4.37
N LEU A 121 -13.74 -3.62 4.87
CA LEU A 121 -12.37 -3.49 4.38
C LEU A 121 -11.60 -4.79 4.57
N LEU A 122 -10.95 -5.25 3.50
CA LEU A 122 -9.92 -6.29 3.63
C LEU A 122 -8.72 -5.69 4.37
N GLU A 123 -7.86 -6.53 4.95
CA GLU A 123 -6.57 -6.08 5.50
C GLU A 123 -5.43 -6.68 4.70
N LEU A 124 -4.44 -5.85 4.36
CA LEU A 124 -3.26 -6.25 3.63
C LEU A 124 -1.99 -5.86 4.41
N TYR A 125 -1.25 -6.87 4.85
CA TYR A 125 0.12 -6.68 5.33
C TYR A 125 1.04 -6.52 4.12
N SER A 126 1.60 -5.34 3.95
CA SER A 126 2.36 -4.93 2.76
C SER A 126 3.39 -3.86 3.12
N PHE A 127 4.33 -3.61 2.21
CA PHE A 127 5.17 -2.41 2.19
C PHE A 127 5.50 -2.08 0.74
N GLU A 128 5.80 -0.80 0.46
CA GLU A 128 5.85 -0.31 -0.92
C GLU A 128 6.88 -1.03 -1.80
N SER A 129 8.08 -1.28 -1.27
CA SER A 129 9.18 -1.91 -2.02
C SER A 129 9.09 -3.44 -2.17
N SER A 130 8.02 -4.09 -1.69
CA SER A 130 7.82 -5.53 -1.88
C SER A 130 7.31 -5.84 -3.30
N PRO A 131 8.06 -6.60 -4.13
CA PRO A 131 7.60 -6.95 -5.48
C PRO A 131 6.40 -7.92 -5.46
N TYR A 132 6.29 -8.76 -4.43
CA TYR A 132 5.16 -9.68 -4.27
C TYR A 132 3.90 -8.97 -3.79
N ALA A 133 4.04 -8.03 -2.83
CA ALA A 133 2.88 -7.26 -2.36
C ALA A 133 2.37 -6.31 -3.43
N ARG A 134 3.26 -5.80 -4.30
CA ARG A 134 2.88 -4.99 -5.45
C ARG A 134 1.87 -5.71 -6.36
N LEU A 135 2.03 -7.00 -6.63
CA LEU A 135 1.06 -7.76 -7.44
C LEU A 135 -0.36 -7.71 -6.85
N VAL A 136 -0.45 -7.87 -5.52
CA VAL A 136 -1.73 -7.80 -4.80
C VAL A 136 -2.30 -6.39 -4.82
N ARG A 137 -1.48 -5.36 -4.61
CA ARG A 137 -1.92 -3.95 -4.69
C ARG A 137 -2.37 -3.55 -6.08
N GLU A 138 -1.70 -4.03 -7.13
CA GLU A 138 -2.11 -3.83 -8.52
C GLU A 138 -3.51 -4.43 -8.73
N CYS A 139 -3.75 -5.68 -8.31
CA CYS A 139 -5.05 -6.34 -8.39
C CYS A 139 -6.15 -5.59 -7.61
N LEU A 140 -5.90 -5.27 -6.32
CA LEU A 140 -6.85 -4.50 -5.50
C LEU A 140 -7.15 -3.13 -6.12
N CYS A 141 -6.14 -2.51 -6.74
CA CYS A 141 -6.30 -1.23 -7.42
C CYS A 141 -7.17 -1.33 -8.65
N GLU A 142 -6.90 -2.28 -9.55
CA GLU A 142 -7.70 -2.49 -10.76
C GLU A 142 -9.15 -2.82 -10.41
N MET A 143 -9.38 -3.63 -9.38
CA MET A 143 -10.71 -4.03 -8.95
C MET A 143 -11.41 -2.99 -8.05
N GLU A 144 -10.83 -1.83 -7.79
CA GLU A 144 -11.40 -0.82 -6.87
C GLU A 144 -11.81 -1.42 -5.51
N ILE A 145 -11.00 -2.34 -4.97
CA ILE A 145 -11.26 -2.98 -3.66
C ILE A 145 -10.51 -2.18 -2.58
N PRO A 146 -11.24 -1.55 -1.64
CA PRO A 146 -10.62 -0.80 -0.56
C PRO A 146 -10.06 -1.75 0.51
N TYR A 147 -8.97 -1.34 1.17
CA TYR A 147 -8.33 -2.17 2.18
C TYR A 147 -7.61 -1.36 3.25
N MET A 148 -7.48 -1.94 4.44
CA MET A 148 -6.59 -1.49 5.49
C MET A 148 -5.17 -1.95 5.19
N LEU A 149 -4.27 -1.01 4.91
CA LEU A 149 -2.84 -1.26 4.82
C LEU A 149 -2.26 -1.42 6.22
N ARG A 150 -1.70 -2.61 6.49
CA ARG A 150 -0.85 -2.88 7.65
C ARG A 150 0.61 -2.76 7.23
N ASN A 151 1.21 -1.61 7.48
CA ASN A 151 2.56 -1.35 6.99
C ASN A 151 3.57 -2.27 7.68
N CYS A 152 4.41 -2.92 6.87
CA CYS A 152 5.40 -3.91 7.33
C CYS A 152 6.75 -3.66 6.67
N GLY A 153 7.19 -2.39 6.69
CA GLY A 153 8.47 -1.93 6.15
C GLY A 153 9.68 -2.71 6.70
N ARG A 154 10.86 -2.46 6.14
CA ARG A 154 12.11 -3.05 6.63
C ARG A 154 12.97 -1.93 7.22
N THR A 155 13.22 -1.96 8.52
CA THR A 155 14.05 -1.00 9.23
C THR A 155 15.45 -1.52 9.53
N GLU A 156 15.65 -2.84 9.60
CA GLU A 156 16.95 -3.44 9.96
C GLU A 156 17.60 -4.17 8.78
N LEU A 157 18.94 -4.12 8.70
CA LEU A 157 19.73 -4.84 7.69
C LEU A 157 19.46 -6.36 7.68
N GLY A 158 19.20 -6.96 8.85
CA GLY A 158 18.87 -8.38 8.98
C GLY A 158 17.56 -8.77 8.29
N GLU A 159 16.65 -7.82 8.09
CA GLU A 159 15.36 -8.05 7.41
C GLU A 159 15.48 -8.09 5.89
N TRP A 160 16.64 -7.72 5.35
CA TRP A 160 16.98 -7.81 3.93
C TRP A 160 17.56 -9.16 3.53
N VAL A 161 17.85 -10.04 4.50
CA VAL A 161 18.37 -11.39 4.25
C VAL A 161 17.28 -12.26 3.61
N LEU A 162 17.62 -12.94 2.51
CA LEU A 162 16.72 -13.88 1.82
C LEU A 162 16.25 -15.00 2.78
N PRO A 163 14.98 -15.47 2.68
CA PRO A 163 14.44 -16.47 3.60
C PRO A 163 15.28 -17.75 3.73
N THR A 164 15.78 -18.27 2.60
CA THR A 164 16.61 -19.48 2.57
C THR A 164 17.93 -19.32 3.31
N LEU A 165 18.56 -18.16 3.19
CA LEU A 165 19.79 -17.80 3.92
C LEU A 165 19.51 -17.57 5.40
N ARG A 166 18.36 -16.97 5.73
CA ARG A 166 17.93 -16.73 7.11
C ARG A 166 17.70 -18.05 7.87
N ASP A 167 17.02 -18.99 7.24
CA ASP A 167 16.76 -20.32 7.82
C ASP A 167 18.07 -21.11 7.99
N ALA A 168 18.98 -21.04 7.01
CA ALA A 168 20.30 -21.64 7.11
C ALA A 168 21.16 -21.03 8.23
N LEU A 169 21.06 -19.71 8.44
CA LEU A 169 21.81 -18.98 9.47
C LEU A 169 21.10 -18.91 10.83
N LYS A 170 19.89 -19.50 10.98
CA LYS A 170 19.02 -19.42 12.17
C LYS A 170 18.80 -17.98 12.67
N ILE A 171 18.78 -17.01 11.76
CA ILE A 171 18.57 -15.60 12.13
C ILE A 171 17.06 -15.38 12.31
N VAL A 172 16.65 -15.02 13.53
CA VAL A 172 15.29 -14.55 13.80
C VAL A 172 15.35 -13.02 13.86
N PRO A 173 15.04 -12.26 12.78
CA PRO A 173 14.88 -10.83 12.81
C PRO A 173 13.92 -10.43 13.91
N ASN A 174 14.45 -9.66 14.83
CA ASN A 174 13.74 -9.08 15.95
C ASN A 174 13.20 -7.71 15.53
N SER A 175 12.32 -7.70 14.53
CA SER A 175 11.69 -6.47 14.05
C SER A 175 11.01 -5.74 15.21
N GLU A 176 11.32 -4.47 15.45
CA GLU A 176 10.62 -3.66 16.44
C GLU A 176 9.21 -3.24 15.98
N LEU A 177 8.96 -3.26 14.66
CA LEU A 177 7.72 -2.81 14.04
C LEU A 177 6.49 -3.61 14.49
N LYS A 178 5.42 -2.89 14.82
CA LYS A 178 4.21 -3.43 15.45
C LYS A 178 3.55 -4.50 14.59
N ASN A 179 3.28 -4.19 13.31
CA ASN A 179 2.54 -5.10 12.43
C ASN A 179 3.34 -6.36 12.11
N ARG A 180 4.66 -6.27 12.03
CA ARG A 180 5.52 -7.45 11.85
C ARG A 180 5.47 -8.39 13.06
N LYS A 181 5.49 -7.84 14.28
CA LYS A 181 5.30 -8.63 15.51
C LYS A 181 3.92 -9.29 15.55
N ILE A 182 2.87 -8.54 15.21
CA ILE A 182 1.50 -9.06 15.13
C ILE A 182 1.42 -10.19 14.11
N LEU A 183 1.94 -10.00 12.89
CA LEU A 183 1.93 -11.00 11.83
C LEU A 183 2.69 -12.26 12.23
N GLN A 184 3.89 -12.10 12.80
CA GLN A 184 4.71 -13.22 13.27
C GLN A 184 4.03 -13.99 14.41
N ALA A 185 3.41 -13.29 15.36
CA ALA A 185 2.67 -13.92 16.46
C ALA A 185 1.41 -14.66 15.96
N LYS A 186 0.71 -14.09 14.97
CA LYS A 186 -0.52 -14.64 14.41
C LYS A 186 -0.26 -15.89 13.55
N THR A 187 0.78 -15.85 12.71
CA THR A 187 0.95 -16.84 11.63
C THR A 187 2.18 -17.74 11.81
N GLY A 188 3.02 -17.45 12.79
CA GLY A 188 4.29 -18.17 13.00
C GLY A 188 5.36 -17.87 11.96
N ARG A 189 5.11 -17.01 10.96
CA ARG A 189 6.08 -16.63 9.92
C ARG A 189 5.98 -15.16 9.54
N MET A 190 7.12 -14.57 9.17
CA MET A 190 7.19 -13.21 8.64
C MET A 190 7.31 -13.27 7.11
N ALA A 191 6.19 -13.53 6.44
CA ALA A 191 6.09 -13.52 4.98
C ALA A 191 5.12 -12.41 4.53
N ILE A 192 5.42 -11.74 3.43
CA ILE A 192 4.65 -10.60 2.92
C ILE A 192 4.52 -10.78 1.40
N PRO A 193 3.33 -10.64 0.80
CA PRO A 193 2.07 -10.16 1.41
C PRO A 193 1.33 -11.20 2.26
N TYR A 194 0.46 -10.71 3.14
CA TYR A 194 -0.56 -11.49 3.84
C TYR A 194 -1.90 -10.75 3.76
N LEU A 195 -2.92 -11.43 3.26
CA LEU A 195 -4.28 -10.91 3.13
C LEU A 195 -5.16 -11.48 4.25
N VAL A 196 -6.00 -10.63 4.84
CA VAL A 196 -7.13 -11.01 5.69
C VAL A 196 -8.39 -10.46 5.05
N ASP A 197 -9.35 -11.32 4.81
CA ASP A 197 -10.67 -10.97 4.32
C ASP A 197 -11.72 -11.32 5.36
N PRO A 198 -12.25 -10.32 6.09
CA PRO A 198 -13.27 -10.55 7.10
C PRO A 198 -14.63 -10.93 6.51
N ASN A 199 -14.90 -10.60 5.24
CA ASN A 199 -16.19 -10.86 4.59
C ASN A 199 -16.38 -12.37 4.36
N GLU A 200 -15.32 -13.05 3.96
CA GLU A 200 -15.32 -14.51 3.70
C GLU A 200 -14.64 -15.33 4.81
N ASN A 201 -14.14 -14.66 5.86
CA ASN A 201 -13.34 -15.26 6.93
C ASN A 201 -12.12 -16.04 6.40
N VAL A 202 -11.40 -15.42 5.46
CA VAL A 202 -10.25 -16.00 4.77
C VAL A 202 -8.98 -15.26 5.16
N GLU A 203 -7.89 -16.00 5.39
CA GLU A 203 -6.57 -15.41 5.57
C GLU A 203 -5.51 -16.22 4.82
N MET A 204 -4.63 -15.55 4.07
CA MET A 204 -3.67 -16.27 3.23
C MET A 204 -2.40 -15.51 2.91
N PHE A 205 -1.35 -16.28 2.59
CA PHE A 205 -0.09 -15.83 2.03
C PHE A 205 -0.03 -16.14 0.53
N GLU A 206 1.11 -15.82 -0.08
CA GLU A 206 1.46 -16.05 -1.49
C GLU A 206 0.70 -15.10 -2.42
N SER A 207 1.44 -14.18 -3.03
CA SER A 207 0.85 -13.11 -3.85
C SER A 207 0.00 -13.64 -5.01
N THR A 208 0.39 -14.74 -5.65
CA THR A 208 -0.37 -15.32 -6.76
C THR A 208 -1.72 -15.89 -6.28
N LYS A 209 -1.71 -16.65 -5.17
CA LYS A 209 -2.94 -17.19 -4.57
C LYS A 209 -3.88 -16.08 -4.11
N ILE A 210 -3.32 -15.00 -3.56
CA ILE A 210 -4.10 -13.83 -3.16
C ILE A 210 -4.78 -13.19 -4.38
N VAL A 211 -4.05 -13.00 -5.48
CA VAL A 211 -4.63 -12.45 -6.72
C VAL A 211 -5.72 -13.37 -7.26
N ASP A 212 -5.45 -14.67 -7.40
CA ASP A 212 -6.42 -15.66 -7.87
C ASP A 212 -7.70 -15.65 -7.01
N TYR A 213 -7.54 -15.55 -5.68
CA TYR A 213 -8.64 -15.43 -4.73
C TYR A 213 -9.47 -14.17 -4.94
N LEU A 214 -8.81 -13.00 -5.06
CA LEU A 214 -9.49 -11.72 -5.25
C LEU A 214 -10.30 -11.73 -6.55
N GLU A 215 -9.69 -12.17 -7.65
CA GLU A 215 -10.34 -12.25 -8.96
C GLU A 215 -11.50 -13.24 -8.94
N THR A 216 -11.37 -14.39 -8.28
CA THR A 216 -12.46 -15.39 -8.18
C THR A 216 -13.62 -14.92 -7.29
N THR A 217 -13.32 -14.24 -6.19
CA THR A 217 -14.32 -13.90 -5.15
C THR A 217 -15.05 -12.60 -5.46
N TYR A 218 -14.30 -11.60 -5.95
CA TYR A 218 -14.81 -10.26 -6.18
C TYR A 218 -14.85 -9.87 -7.65
N GLY A 219 -14.22 -10.63 -8.55
CA GLY A 219 -14.26 -10.35 -9.98
C GLY A 219 -15.65 -10.57 -10.56
N LEU A 220 -15.96 -9.80 -11.60
CA LEU A 220 -17.12 -10.05 -12.45
C LEU A 220 -16.59 -10.44 -13.83
N ASP A 221 -17.22 -11.42 -14.47
CA ASP A 221 -16.96 -11.72 -15.87
C ASP A 221 -17.35 -10.50 -16.72
N ASP A 222 -16.47 -10.10 -17.65
CA ASP A 222 -16.71 -9.01 -18.61
C ASP A 222 -17.78 -9.39 -19.67
#